data_AF-A0A2V7I005-F1
#
_entry.id   AF-A0A2V7I005-F1
#
_cell.length_a   1.000
_cell.length_b   1.000
_cell.length_c   1.000
_cell.angle_alpha   90.00
_cell.angle_beta   90.00
_cell.angle_gamma   90.00
#
_symmetry.space_group_name_H-M   'P 1'
#
loop_
_entity.id
_entity.type
_entity.pdbx_description
1 polymer ?
#
loop_
_entity_poly.entity_id
_entity_poly.type
_entity_poly.pdbx_seq_one_letter_code
_entity_poly.pdbx_strand_id
1 'polypeptide(L)'
;NVNDLANALKPVVLPGESLRVQVLREGKEPGQGVGFLEDGTMVVVEQGRRLLGQEVAVVVTSALQTSAGRMVFARPRVDTDESGGRDA
;
A
#
# COMPACT_ATOMS: atom_id res chain seq x y z
N ASN A 1 -13.60 17.03 30.56
CA ASN A 1 -12.46 17.30 29.66
C ASN A 1 -12.73 16.55 28.35
N VAL A 2 -13.24 17.25 27.34
CA VAL A 2 -13.85 16.66 26.11
C VAL A 2 -12.87 16.57 24.93
N ASN A 3 -11.58 16.76 25.18
CA ASN A 3 -10.55 16.86 24.15
C ASN A 3 -9.99 15.52 23.67
N ASP A 4 -10.39 14.39 24.25
CA ASP A 4 -9.91 13.06 23.82
C ASP A 4 -10.76 12.44 22.68
N LEU A 5 -11.94 13.00 22.39
CA LEU A 5 -12.89 12.40 21.45
C LEU A 5 -12.73 12.85 19.98
N ALA A 6 -11.86 13.82 19.71
CA ALA A 6 -11.83 14.55 18.42
C ALA A 6 -10.75 14.08 17.43
N ASN A 7 -10.11 12.91 17.64
CA ASN A 7 -9.18 12.33 16.66
C ASN A 7 -9.80 11.18 15.84
N ALA A 8 -11.11 10.97 15.91
CA ALA A 8 -11.78 9.76 15.44
C ALA A 8 -12.04 9.65 13.91
N LEU A 9 -11.54 10.55 13.08
CA LEU A 9 -11.85 10.54 11.63
C LEU A 9 -10.66 10.83 10.73
N LYS A 10 -9.44 10.43 11.12
CA LYS A 10 -8.35 10.29 10.14
C LYS A 10 -8.44 8.86 9.60
N PRO A 11 -8.34 8.62 8.27
CA PRO A 11 -8.12 7.27 7.77
C PRO A 11 -6.82 6.77 8.39
N VAL A 12 -6.92 5.97 9.45
CA VAL A 12 -5.75 5.39 10.10
C VAL A 12 -5.51 4.10 9.37
N VAL A 13 -4.57 4.13 8.44
CA VAL A 13 -4.04 2.90 7.85
C VAL A 13 -3.35 2.14 8.98
N LEU A 14 -3.99 1.07 9.47
CA LEU A 14 -3.51 0.30 10.62
C LEU A 14 -2.64 -0.87 10.16
N PRO A 15 -1.55 -1.20 10.87
CA PRO A 15 -0.85 -2.46 10.68
C PRO A 15 -1.81 -3.66 10.79
N GLY A 16 -1.74 -4.58 9.83
CA GLY A 16 -2.63 -5.73 9.71
C GLY A 16 -3.82 -5.51 8.77
N GLU A 17 -4.09 -4.27 8.35
CA GLU A 17 -5.15 -3.98 7.39
C GLU A 17 -4.76 -4.40 5.97
N SER A 18 -5.76 -4.82 5.19
CA SER A 18 -5.58 -5.22 3.80
C SER A 18 -6.06 -4.09 2.91
N LEU A 19 -5.19 -3.64 2.00
CA LEU A 19 -5.46 -2.56 1.06
C LEU A 19 -5.24 -3.06 -0.36
N ARG A 20 -5.83 -2.39 -1.35
CA ARG A 20 -5.43 -2.57 -2.75
C ARG A 20 -4.62 -1.37 -3.17
N VAL A 21 -3.47 -1.63 -3.79
CA VAL A 21 -2.62 -0.57 -4.32
C VAL A 21 -2.12 -0.98 -5.70
N GLN A 22 -2.16 -0.03 -6.62
CA GLN A 22 -1.52 -0.19 -7.92
C GLN A 22 -0.03 0.12 -7.79
N VAL A 23 0.81 -0.83 -8.18
CA VAL A 23 2.26 -0.60 -8.22
C VAL A 23 2.56 0.25 -9.44
N LEU A 24 2.74 1.55 -9.23
CA LEU A 24 3.01 2.48 -10.31
C LEU A 24 4.49 2.45 -10.71
N ARG A 25 5.39 2.26 -9.75
CA ARG A 25 6.84 2.37 -9.95
C ARG A 25 7.62 1.34 -9.16
N GLU A 26 8.87 1.07 -9.56
CA GLU A 26 9.80 0.29 -8.73
C GLU A 26 10.25 1.14 -7.53
N GLY A 27 10.45 0.49 -6.38
CA GLY A 27 10.94 1.13 -5.17
C GLY A 27 12.44 1.35 -5.18
N LYS A 28 12.94 1.88 -4.06
CA LYS A 28 14.37 2.18 -3.91
C LYS A 28 15.24 0.93 -3.88
N GLU A 29 14.73 -0.14 -3.26
CA GLU A 29 15.42 -1.43 -3.18
C GLU A 29 15.00 -2.37 -4.32
N PRO A 30 15.91 -3.19 -4.85
CA PRO A 30 15.59 -4.15 -5.91
C PRO A 30 14.52 -5.13 -5.41
N GLY A 31 13.39 -5.15 -6.12
CA GLY A 31 12.24 -5.98 -5.76
C GLY A 31 11.11 -5.21 -5.06
N GLN A 32 11.34 -4.00 -4.55
CA GLN A 32 10.23 -3.19 -4.04
C GLN A 32 9.40 -2.61 -5.19
N GLY A 33 8.10 -2.47 -4.94
CA GLY A 33 7.19 -1.62 -5.70
C GLY A 33 6.76 -0.43 -4.85
N VAL A 34 6.43 0.67 -5.50
CA VAL A 34 5.87 1.86 -4.87
C VAL A 34 4.56 2.20 -5.58
N GLY A 35 3.50 2.27 -4.79
CA GLY A 35 2.21 2.77 -5.17
C GLY A 35 1.84 4.01 -4.38
N PHE A 36 0.80 4.69 -4.83
CA PHE A 36 0.21 5.83 -4.13
C PHE A 36 -1.27 5.57 -3.97
N LEU A 37 -1.81 5.89 -2.79
CA LEU A 37 -3.25 5.96 -2.59
C LEU A 37 -3.79 7.29 -3.13
N GLU A 38 -5.11 7.39 -3.26
CA GLU A 38 -5.80 8.60 -3.77
C GLU A 38 -5.58 9.83 -2.87
N ASP A 39 -5.23 9.62 -1.61
CA ASP A 39 -4.93 10.67 -0.64
C ASP A 39 -3.46 11.16 -0.69
N GLY A 40 -2.63 10.58 -1.57
CA GLY A 40 -1.21 10.87 -1.67
C GLY A 40 -0.32 10.10 -0.69
N THR A 41 -0.87 9.15 0.08
CA THR A 41 -0.10 8.24 0.92
C THR A 41 0.77 7.32 0.06
N MET A 42 2.07 7.32 0.33
CA MET A 42 3.04 6.49 -0.38
C MET A 42 3.03 5.09 0.21
N VAL A 43 2.70 4.08 -0.59
CA VAL A 43 2.68 2.68 -0.16
C VAL A 43 3.84 1.93 -0.80
N VAL A 44 4.76 1.48 0.04
CA VAL A 44 5.92 0.68 -0.36
C VAL A 44 5.53 -0.79 -0.21
N VAL A 45 5.52 -1.50 -1.33
CA VAL A 45 5.15 -2.91 -1.43
C VAL A 45 6.41 -3.75 -1.58
N GLU A 46 6.69 -4.61 -0.61
CA GLU A 46 7.80 -5.58 -0.70
C GLU A 46 7.53 -6.58 -1.85
N GLN A 47 8.53 -6.95 -2.65
CA GLN A 47 8.32 -7.81 -3.84
C GLN A 47 7.36 -7.25 -4.92
N GLY A 48 6.97 -5.97 -4.84
CA GLY A 48 6.07 -5.32 -5.80
C GLY A 48 6.63 -5.19 -7.23
N ARG A 49 7.93 -5.40 -7.46
CA ARG A 49 8.56 -5.28 -8.78
C ARG A 49 7.90 -6.16 -9.86
N ARG A 50 7.48 -7.37 -9.51
CA ARG A 50 6.84 -8.31 -10.47
C ARG A 50 5.42 -7.92 -10.83
N LEU A 51 4.86 -7.00 -10.05
CA LEU A 51 3.46 -6.58 -10.09
C LEU A 51 3.33 -5.15 -10.59
N LEU A 52 4.40 -4.61 -11.20
CA LEU A 52 4.44 -3.26 -11.75
C LEU A 52 3.37 -3.08 -12.83
N GLY A 53 2.58 -2.01 -12.70
CA GLY A 53 1.41 -1.73 -13.53
C GLY A 53 0.14 -2.47 -13.12
N GLN A 54 0.21 -3.42 -12.18
CA GLN A 54 -0.92 -4.22 -11.72
C GLN A 54 -1.44 -3.72 -10.37
N GLU A 55 -2.74 -3.90 -10.14
CA GLU A 55 -3.37 -3.66 -8.84
C GLU A 55 -3.22 -4.92 -7.97
N VAL A 56 -2.61 -4.77 -6.81
CA VAL A 56 -2.30 -5.89 -5.92
C VAL A 56 -2.92 -5.64 -4.56
N ALA A 57 -3.51 -6.69 -3.98
CA ALA A 57 -3.86 -6.69 -2.57
C ALA A 57 -2.58 -6.76 -1.73
N VAL A 58 -2.43 -5.85 -0.78
CA VAL A 58 -1.29 -5.76 0.12
C VAL A 58 -1.77 -5.69 1.57
N VAL A 59 -0.98 -6.23 2.49
CA VAL A 59 -1.20 -6.11 3.93
C VAL A 59 -0.25 -5.09 4.49
N VAL A 60 -0.78 -4.08 5.16
CA VAL A 60 0.00 -3.08 5.87
C VAL A 60 0.78 -3.77 6.97
N THR A 61 2.10 -3.69 6.91
CA THR A 61 2.98 -4.17 7.98
C THR A 61 3.34 -3.04 8.94
N SER A 62 3.49 -1.82 8.43
CA SER A 62 3.84 -0.65 9.24
C SER A 62 3.45 0.65 8.53
N ALA A 63 3.24 1.73 9.26
CA ALA A 63 3.03 3.05 8.70
C ALA A 63 3.91 4.07 9.43
N LEU A 64 4.74 4.79 8.67
CA LEU A 64 5.61 5.85 9.14
C LEU A 64 5.09 7.21 8.67
N GLN A 65 5.06 8.18 9.57
CA GLN A 65 4.81 9.58 9.20
C GLN A 65 6.14 10.27 8.95
N THR A 66 6.30 10.87 7.76
CA THR A 66 7.50 11.61 7.37
C THR A 66 7.16 13.07 7.10
N SER A 67 8.16 13.95 7.05
CA SER A 67 7.96 15.37 6.73
C SER A 67 7.36 15.60 5.34
N ALA A 68 7.48 14.63 4.42
CA ALA A 68 6.94 14.70 3.05
C ALA A 68 5.53 14.11 2.93
N GLY A 69 4.99 13.49 3.99
CA GLY A 69 3.69 12.83 3.97
C GLY A 69 3.69 11.51 4.73
N ARG A 70 2.65 10.71 4.49
CA ARG A 70 2.48 9.40 5.12
C ARG A 70 3.10 8.31 4.23
N MET A 71 3.95 7.50 4.82
CA MET A 71 4.60 6.36 4.18
C MET A 71 4.10 5.08 4.82
N VAL A 72 3.54 4.19 4.03
CA VAL A 72 3.00 2.92 4.49
C VAL A 72 3.84 1.81 3.89
N PHE A 73 4.26 0.87 4.71
CA PHE A 73 4.94 -0.34 4.28
C PHE A 73 3.93 -1.47 4.29
N ALA A 74 3.82 -2.15 3.17
CA ALA A 74 2.91 -3.25 2.99
C ALA A 74 3.59 -4.41 2.26
N ARG A 75 3.05 -5.61 2.45
CA ARG A 75 3.48 -6.82 1.76
C ARG A 75 2.36 -7.33 0.87
N PRO A 76 2.65 -7.78 -0.36
CA PRO A 76 1.64 -8.34 -1.24
C PRO A 76 1.02 -9.55 -0.56
N ARG A 77 -0.31 -9.57 -0.51
CA ARG A 77 -1.01 -10.84 -0.30
C ARG A 77 -0.70 -11.66 -1.53
N VAL A 78 -0.08 -12.82 -1.32
CA VAL A 78 0.08 -13.82 -2.36
C VAL A 78 -1.29 -14.44 -2.56
N ASP A 79 -2.19 -13.66 -3.14
CA ASP A 79 -3.36 -14.21 -3.79
C ASP A 79 -2.79 -14.70 -5.11
N THR A 80 -2.61 -16.01 -5.19
CA THR A 80 -2.31 -16.74 -6.42
C THR A 80 -3.39 -16.41 -7.44
N ASP A 81 -3.27 -15.26 -8.12
CA ASP A 81 -4.09 -14.93 -9.27
C ASP A 81 -3.51 -15.68 -10.47
N GLU A 82 -3.65 -17.01 -10.39
CA GLU A 82 -3.80 -17.83 -11.57
C GLU A 82 -5.17 -17.50 -12.15
N SER A 83 -5.22 -16.66 -13.20
CA SER A 83 -6.14 -16.75 -14.35
C SER A 83 -6.53 -15.38 -14.88
N GLY A 84 -5.93 -14.95 -15.99
CA GLY A 84 -6.41 -13.73 -16.65
C GLY A 84 -5.87 -13.38 -18.02
N GLY A 85 -5.43 -14.36 -18.82
CA GLY A 85 -5.39 -14.18 -20.26
C GLY A 85 -6.81 -13.84 -20.77
N ARG A 86 -7.05 -12.57 -21.06
CA ARG A 86 -8.19 -12.11 -21.86
C ARG A 86 -7.67 -11.19 -22.95
N ASP A 87 -6.90 -11.80 -23.85
CA ASP A 87 -6.90 -11.40 -25.24
C ASP A 87 -8.08 -12.15 -25.89
N ALA A 88 -9.14 -11.42 -26.23
CA ALA A 88 -10.19 -11.84 -27.16
C ALA A 88 -10.66 -10.62 -27.95
#